data_AF-A0A363RQE2-F1
#
_entry.id   AF-A0A363RQE2-F1
#
_cell.length_a   1.000
_cell.length_b   1.000
_cell.length_c   1.000
_cell.angle_alpha   90.00
_cell.angle_beta   90.00
_cell.angle_gamma   90.00
#
_symmetry.space_group_name_H-M   'P 1'
#
loop_
_entity.id
_entity.type
_entity.pdbx_description
1 polymer ?
#
loop_
_entity_poly.entity_id
_entity_poly.type
_entity_poly.pdbx_seq_one_letter_code
_entity_poly.pdbx_strand_id
1 'polypeptide(L)' 'MTTQHSHNYPENFKARVVGIVQHRIGDGQLETIPSPMEVDVSTAIASFVLSWTIEGQPVTVSLAKPDFDYHIDHNNIVVQ' A
#
# COMPACT_ATOMS: atom_id res chain seq x y z
N MET A 1 -8.74 10.18 -19.54
CA MET A 1 -7.34 10.45 -19.17
C MET A 1 -7.33 10.56 -17.65
N THR A 2 -6.88 9.53 -16.95
CA THR A 2 -6.70 9.57 -15.49
C THR A 2 -5.33 10.20 -15.24
N THR A 3 -5.30 11.41 -14.69
CA THR A 3 -4.06 12.07 -14.29
C THR A 3 -3.52 11.34 -13.08
N GLN A 4 -2.38 10.67 -13.22
CA GLN A 4 -1.74 9.97 -12.11
C GLN A 4 -0.86 10.97 -11.36
N HIS A 5 -1.21 11.28 -10.10
CA HIS A 5 -0.43 12.20 -9.26
C HIS A 5 0.71 11.43 -8.60
N SER A 6 1.95 11.78 -8.94
CA SER A 6 3.12 11.23 -8.25
C SER A 6 3.35 12.00 -6.94
N HIS A 7 3.29 11.30 -5.82
CA HIS A 7 3.56 11.86 -4.50
C HIS A 7 5.02 11.60 -4.10
N ASN A 8 5.64 12.59 -3.43
CA ASN A 8 6.99 12.44 -2.89
C ASN A 8 6.92 12.15 -1.39
N TYR A 9 7.09 10.88 -1.02
CA TYR A 9 7.08 10.43 0.37
C TYR A 9 8.50 10.25 0.92
N PRO A 10 8.71 10.35 2.24
CA PRO A 10 9.98 9.98 2.87
C PRO A 10 10.29 8.49 2.67
N GLU A 11 11.53 8.09 2.99
CA GLU A 11 11.97 6.70 2.84
C GLU A 11 11.11 5.72 3.66
N ASN A 12 10.69 6.12 4.86
CA ASN A 12 9.79 5.37 5.70
C ASN A 12 8.71 6.29 6.27
N PHE A 13 7.45 5.85 6.25
CA PHE A 13 6.31 6.58 6.82
C PHE A 13 5.22 5.60 7.25
N LYS A 14 4.22 6.10 7.98
CA LYS A 14 3.03 5.34 8.34
C LYS A 14 1.86 5.69 7.44
N ALA A 15 1.03 4.70 7.16
CA ALA A 15 -0.22 4.88 6.47
C ALA A 15 -1.29 3.98 7.08
N ARG A 16 -2.53 4.26 6.73
CA ARG A 16 -3.68 3.46 7.13
C ARG A 16 -4.47 3.05 5.90
N VAL A 17 -4.64 1.74 5.73
CA VAL A 17 -5.59 1.17 4.78
C VAL A 17 -6.99 1.36 5.37
N VAL A 18 -7.85 2.05 4.63
CA VAL A 18 -9.23 2.36 5.03
C VAL A 18 -10.26 1.90 3.99
N GLY A 19 -9.84 1.68 2.75
CA GLY A 19 -10.68 1.17 1.67
C GLY A 19 -10.25 -0.22 1.19
N ILE A 20 -10.66 -0.57 -0.03
CA ILE A 20 -10.30 -1.85 -0.65
C ILE A 20 -8.97 -1.68 -1.37
N VAL A 21 -7.95 -2.40 -0.91
CA VAL A 21 -6.64 -2.46 -1.54
C VAL A 21 -6.33 -3.91 -1.83
N GLN A 22 -6.08 -4.22 -3.10
CA GLN A 22 -5.74 -5.57 -3.52
C GLN A 22 -4.28 -5.64 -3.92
N HIS A 23 -3.62 -6.74 -3.58
CA HIS A 23 -2.26 -7.03 -4.00
C HIS A 23 -2.21 -8.40 -4.65
N ARG A 24 -1.16 -8.65 -5.44
CA ARG A 24 -0.88 -9.96 -6.02
C ARG A 24 0.54 -10.38 -5.64
N ILE A 25 0.70 -11.64 -5.25
CA ILE A 25 2.02 -12.24 -5.01
C ILE A 25 2.38 -13.07 -6.25
N GLY A 26 3.36 -12.61 -7.04
CA GLY A 26 3.76 -13.26 -8.29
C GLY A 26 2.58 -13.40 -9.27
N ASP A 27 2.36 -14.62 -9.76
CA ASP A 27 1.22 -14.97 -10.63
C ASP A 27 0.01 -15.51 -9.84
N GLY A 28 0.01 -15.32 -8.51
CA GLY A 28 -1.06 -15.76 -7.63
C GLY A 28 -2.39 -15.04 -7.81
N GLN A 29 -3.36 -15.40 -6.99
CA GLN A 29 -4.65 -14.72 -6.95
C GLN A 29 -4.49 -13.29 -6.39
N LEU A 30 -5.47 -12.43 -6.68
CA LEU A 30 -5.56 -11.14 -6.00
C LEU A 30 -6.03 -11.37 -4.56
N GLU A 31 -5.28 -10.82 -3.62
CA GLU A 31 -5.56 -10.85 -2.20
C GLU A 31 -5.90 -9.44 -1.71
N THR A 32 -6.75 -9.33 -0.70
CA THR A 32 -7.18 -8.03 -0.17
C THR A 32 -6.43 -7.75 1.12
N ILE A 33 -5.81 -6.57 1.22
CA ILE A 33 -5.20 -6.10 2.46
C ILE A 33 -6.34 -5.82 3.46
N PRO A 34 -6.24 -6.29 4.72
CA PRO A 34 -7.26 -6.01 5.72
C PRO A 34 -7.52 -4.52 5.89
N SER A 35 -8.77 -4.15 6.19
CA SER A 35 -9.18 -2.77 6.45
C SER A 35 -10.19 -2.73 7.61
N PRO A 36 -10.05 -1.81 8.59
CA PRO A 36 -8.95 -0.84 8.71
C PRO A 36 -7.64 -1.52 9.15
N MET A 37 -6.50 -1.10 8.60
CA MET A 37 -5.18 -1.61 8.99
C MET A 37 -4.13 -0.48 8.99
N GLU A 38 -3.40 -0.34 10.09
CA GLU A 38 -2.21 0.51 10.13
C GLU A 38 -1.02 -0.25 9.56
N VAL A 39 -0.27 0.42 8.68
CA VAL A 39 0.87 -0.17 7.99
C VAL A 39 2.08 0.76 8.08
N ASP A 40 3.25 0.15 8.25
CA ASP A 40 4.53 0.80 7.99
C ASP A 40 4.84 0.69 6.50
N VAL A 41 5.23 1.81 5.88
CA VAL A 41 5.50 1.91 4.45
C VAL A 41 6.96 2.28 4.23
N SER A 42 7.65 1.48 3.44
CA SER A 42 9.01 1.77 2.96
C SER A 42 9.00 2.05 1.46
N THR A 43 9.61 3.16 1.05
CA THR A 43 9.74 3.56 -0.35
C THR A 43 10.83 2.76 -1.04
N ALA A 44 10.50 2.11 -2.17
CA ALA A 44 11.45 1.46 -3.06
C ALA A 44 11.51 2.18 -4.42
N ILE A 45 12.38 1.72 -5.33
CA ILE A 45 12.61 2.40 -6.63
C ILE A 45 11.31 2.52 -7.45
N ALA A 46 10.53 1.44 -7.56
CA ALA A 46 9.31 1.38 -8.38
C ALA A 46 8.06 0.95 -7.61
N SER A 47 8.17 0.76 -6.29
CA SER A 47 7.09 0.28 -5.44
C SER A 47 7.13 0.92 -4.05
N PHE A 48 6.07 0.69 -3.29
CA PHE A 48 6.03 0.86 -1.84
C PHE A 48 5.86 -0.52 -1.20
N VAL A 49 6.61 -0.77 -0.14
CA VAL A 49 6.51 -1.99 0.65
C VAL A 49 5.70 -1.67 1.90
N LEU A 50 4.54 -2.28 2.03
CA LEU A 50 3.65 -2.14 3.18
C LEU A 50 3.89 -3.32 4.11
N SER A 51 3.99 -3.05 5.40
CA SER A 51 4.17 -4.08 6.41
C SER A 51 3.27 -3.85 7.62
N TRP A 52 2.76 -4.93 8.18
CA TRP A 52 1.94 -4.94 9.40
C TRP A 52 2.05 -6.31 10.08
N THR A 53 1.32 -6.52 11.19
CA THR A 53 1.29 -7.79 11.91
C THR A 53 -0.15 -8.32 12.00
N ILE A 54 -0.36 -9.61 11.69
CA ILE A 54 -1.62 -10.34 11.92
C ILE A 54 -1.30 -11.53 12.82
N GLU A 55 -2.04 -11.68 13.93
CA GLU A 55 -1.87 -12.82 14.86
C GLU A 55 -0.41 -13.05 15.32
N GLY A 56 0.36 -11.96 15.45
CA GLY A 56 1.78 -12.01 15.82
C GLY A 56 2.74 -12.36 14.68
N GLN A 57 2.22 -12.60 13.47
CA GLN A 57 3.03 -12.86 12.28
C GLN A 57 3.22 -11.57 11.44
N PRO A 58 4.46 -11.23 11.06
CA PRO A 58 4.70 -10.10 10.18
C PRO A 58 4.21 -10.43 8.76
N VAL A 59 3.52 -9.48 8.15
CA VAL A 59 3.06 -9.55 6.76
C VAL A 59 3.71 -8.40 6.01
N THR A 60 4.20 -8.69 4.81
CA THR A 60 4.81 -7.71 3.92
C THR A 60 4.25 -7.87 2.52
N VAL A 61 3.80 -6.77 1.92
CA VAL A 61 3.31 -6.74 0.54
C VAL A 61 3.94 -5.57 -0.21
N SER A 62 4.10 -5.73 -1.53
CA SER A 62 4.62 -4.67 -2.40
C SER A 62 3.50 -4.18 -3.31
N LEU A 63 3.26 -2.88 -3.34
CA LEU A 63 2.41 -2.22 -4.32
C LEU A 63 3.27 -1.42 -5.29
N ALA A 64 2.99 -1.50 -6.59
CA ALA A 64 3.66 -0.64 -7.55
C ALA A 64 3.35 0.83 -7.23
N LYS A 65 4.30 1.75 -7.41
CA LYS A 65 4.09 3.19 -7.16
C LYS A 65 2.80 3.73 -7.80
N PRO A 66 2.54 3.47 -9.10
CA PRO A 66 1.28 3.82 -9.75
C PRO A 66 0.01 3.38 -9.01
N ASP A 67 0.05 2.17 -8.44
CA ASP A 67 -1.09 1.54 -7.78
C ASP A 67 -1.29 2.08 -6.35
N PHE A 68 -0.18 2.28 -5.63
CA PHE A 68 -0.21 2.95 -4.33
C PHE A 68 -0.76 4.37 -4.45
N ASP A 69 -0.24 5.17 -5.40
CA ASP A 69 -0.71 6.54 -5.66
C ASP A 69 -2.21 6.55 -6.04
N TYR A 70 -2.66 5.57 -6.85
CA TYR A 70 -4.09 5.40 -7.15
C TYR A 70 -4.92 5.20 -5.87
N HIS A 71 -4.46 4.36 -4.94
CA HIS A 71 -5.18 4.13 -3.69
C HIS A 71 -5.18 5.34 -2.75
N ILE A 72 -4.14 6.17 -2.77
CA ILE A 72 -4.11 7.47 -2.08
C ILE A 72 -5.16 8.41 -2.69
N ASP A 73 -5.13 8.59 -4.02
CA ASP A 73 -6.03 9.49 -4.74
C ASP A 73 -7.52 9.13 -4.55
N HIS A 74 -7.81 7.85 -4.29
CA HIS A 74 -9.18 7.34 -4.08
C HIS A 74 -9.54 7.16 -2.60
N ASN A 75 -8.73 7.66 -1.66
CA ASN A 75 -8.93 7.53 -0.22
C ASN A 75 -9.05 6.08 0.27
N ASN A 76 -8.43 5.13 -0.41
CA ASN A 76 -8.32 3.74 0.05
C ASN A 76 -7.15 3.56 1.02
N ILE A 77 -6.12 4.41 0.88
CA ILE A 77 -4.99 4.53 1.80
C ILE A 77 -4.91 6.00 2.23
N VAL A 78 -4.60 6.24 3.51
CA VAL A 78 -4.38 7.58 4.08
C VAL A 78 -3.00 7.62 4.72
N VAL A 79 -2.13 8.53 4.28
CA VAL A 79 -0.82 8.78 4.91
C VAL A 79 -1.00 9.53 6.22
N GLN A 80 -0.23 9.17 7.24
CA GLN A 80 -0.26 9.75 8.59
C GLN A 80 0.88 10.74 8.82
#